data_AF-A0A1J9Q4K6-F1
#
_entry.id   AF-A0A1J9Q4K6-F1
#
_cell.length_a   1.000
_cell.length_b   1.000
_cell.length_c   1.000
_cell.angle_alpha   90.00
_cell.angle_beta   90.00
_cell.angle_gamma   90.00
#
_symmetry.space_group_name_H-M   'P 1'
#
loop_
_entity.id
_entity.type
_entity.pdbx_description
1 polymer ?
#
loop_
_entity_poly.entity_id
_entity_poly.type
_entity_poly.pdbx_seq_one_letter_code
_entity_poly.pdbx_strand_id
1 'polypeptide(L)'
;MPAYWKTTDIGIFWPEAQGDEDIVDRDSKIYYRDVFSSTTRLRVAAQTRDPSIIRHDIAFCLKGSANTWWTMELDDVTRCGLINHPDGVQAICDKLEKRFRQAPSRALAKFERMIYTVQDAQRGQSVAAYAAELVAQAKQCGLADSPDILVLQIWRHLDLPLRLNIDEPSPGTSVKLSSNS
;
A
#
# COMPACT_ATOMS: atom_id res chain seq x y z
N MET A 1 -5.09 -26.51 -19.16
CA MET A 1 -5.59 -26.50 -17.76
C MET A 1 -5.60 -25.04 -17.31
N PRO A 2 -6.73 -24.45 -16.89
CA PRO A 2 -6.70 -23.09 -16.35
C PRO A 2 -5.86 -23.09 -15.07
N ALA A 3 -4.94 -22.14 -14.95
CA ALA A 3 -4.11 -22.00 -13.76
C ALA A 3 -5.03 -21.79 -12.54
N TYR A 4 -4.91 -22.70 -11.57
CA TYR A 4 -5.73 -22.70 -10.37
C TYR A 4 -5.37 -21.48 -9.52
N TRP A 5 -6.32 -20.56 -9.37
CA TRP A 5 -6.17 -19.36 -8.57
C TRP A 5 -5.95 -19.74 -7.08
N LYS A 6 -5.03 -19.07 -6.39
CA LYS A 6 -5.02 -19.05 -4.93
C LYS A 6 -4.95 -17.61 -4.46
N THR A 7 -5.82 -17.26 -3.52
CA THR A 7 -5.78 -15.97 -2.79
C THR A 7 -4.41 -15.64 -2.20
N THR A 8 -3.58 -16.65 -1.94
CA THR A 8 -2.19 -16.50 -1.48
C THR A 8 -1.33 -15.62 -2.39
N ASP A 9 -1.65 -15.50 -3.68
CA ASP A 9 -0.78 -14.79 -4.63
C ASP A 9 -0.99 -13.27 -4.65
N ILE A 10 -2.20 -12.83 -4.25
CA ILE A 10 -2.56 -11.41 -4.15
C ILE A 10 -2.40 -10.95 -2.71
N GLY A 11 -2.70 -11.82 -1.74
CA GLY A 11 -2.73 -11.51 -0.31
C GLY A 11 -4.11 -11.05 0.17
N ILE A 12 -4.23 -10.86 1.49
CA ILE A 12 -5.50 -10.59 2.18
C ILE A 12 -5.48 -9.19 2.78
N PHE A 13 -6.43 -8.36 2.42
CA PHE A 13 -6.67 -7.08 3.08
C PHE A 13 -7.40 -7.30 4.41
N TRP A 14 -6.73 -6.93 5.50
CA TRP A 14 -7.23 -7.03 6.86
C TRP A 14 -6.86 -5.77 7.66
N PRO A 15 -7.70 -4.72 7.62
CA PRO A 15 -7.36 -3.42 8.20
C PRO A 15 -7.15 -3.46 9.73
N GLU A 16 -7.76 -4.41 10.43
CA GLU A 16 -7.64 -4.58 11.88
C GLU A 16 -6.60 -5.61 12.29
N ALA A 17 -5.74 -6.08 11.38
CA ALA A 17 -4.68 -7.01 11.77
C ALA A 17 -3.80 -6.36 12.86
N GLN A 18 -3.39 -7.17 13.84
CA GLN A 18 -2.57 -6.71 14.95
C GLN A 18 -1.11 -6.49 14.51
N GLY A 19 -0.52 -5.39 14.95
CA GLY A 19 0.84 -4.96 14.58
C GLY A 19 0.86 -3.49 14.19
N ASP A 20 2.06 -2.94 13.94
CA ASP A 20 2.23 -1.56 13.44
C ASP A 20 2.67 -1.52 11.97
N GLU A 21 3.17 -2.63 11.43
CA GLU A 21 3.59 -2.77 10.03
C GLU A 21 2.39 -2.75 9.07
N ASP A 22 2.57 -2.15 7.89
CA ASP A 22 1.48 -2.02 6.90
C ASP A 22 1.25 -3.33 6.09
N ILE A 23 2.28 -4.18 6.03
CA ILE A 23 2.27 -5.49 5.37
C ILE A 23 2.83 -6.51 6.36
N VAL A 24 2.10 -7.59 6.60
CA VAL A 24 2.49 -8.65 7.54
C VAL A 24 2.53 -9.99 6.80
N ASP A 25 3.65 -10.69 6.85
CA ASP A 25 3.73 -12.10 6.43
C ASP A 25 3.39 -13.01 7.62
N ARG A 26 2.32 -13.80 7.49
CA ARG A 26 1.94 -14.82 8.47
C ARG A 26 1.47 -16.08 7.77
N ASP A 27 1.93 -17.23 8.22
CA ASP A 27 1.47 -18.54 7.75
C ASP A 27 1.54 -18.68 6.21
N SER A 28 2.61 -18.14 5.60
CA SER A 28 2.79 -18.08 4.14
C SER A 28 1.69 -17.32 3.40
N LYS A 29 1.07 -16.35 4.07
CA LYS A 29 0.08 -15.42 3.51
C LYS A 29 0.51 -13.99 3.80
N ILE A 30 0.42 -13.16 2.76
CA ILE A 30 0.64 -11.73 2.88
C ILE A 30 -0.68 -11.09 3.34
N TYR A 31 -0.62 -10.33 4.43
CA TYR A 31 -1.71 -9.52 4.95
C TYR A 31 -1.40 -8.04 4.75
N TYR A 32 -2.35 -7.31 4.19
CA TYR A 32 -2.27 -5.86 4.04
C TYR A 32 -3.15 -5.19 5.08
N ARG A 33 -2.58 -4.29 5.88
CA ARG A 33 -3.33 -3.40 6.76
C ARG A 33 -3.65 -2.08 6.06
N ASP A 34 -2.75 -1.65 5.19
CA ASP A 34 -2.94 -0.51 4.32
C ASP A 34 -3.75 -0.87 3.07
N VAL A 35 -4.82 -0.12 2.82
CA VAL A 35 -5.70 -0.34 1.67
C VAL A 35 -4.98 -0.07 0.35
N PHE A 36 -4.08 0.93 0.29
CA PHE A 36 -3.39 1.30 -0.96
C PHE A 36 -2.38 0.25 -1.40
N SER A 37 -1.70 -0.39 -0.44
CA SER A 37 -0.82 -1.52 -0.68
C SER A 37 -1.59 -2.70 -1.25
N SER A 38 -2.76 -3.01 -0.67
CA SER A 38 -3.64 -4.07 -1.18
C SER A 38 -4.17 -3.77 -2.59
N THR A 39 -4.66 -2.55 -2.84
CA THR A 39 -5.24 -2.20 -4.14
C THR A 39 -4.19 -2.07 -5.23
N THR A 40 -2.98 -1.61 -4.89
CA THR A 40 -1.83 -1.65 -5.81
C THR A 40 -1.54 -3.08 -6.25
N ARG A 41 -1.54 -4.04 -5.30
CA ARG A 41 -1.33 -5.45 -5.64
C ARG A 41 -2.46 -6.03 -6.50
N LEU A 42 -3.72 -5.66 -6.23
CA LEU A 42 -4.87 -6.03 -7.07
C LEU A 42 -4.74 -5.49 -8.50
N ARG A 43 -4.34 -4.23 -8.67
CA ARG A 43 -4.12 -3.62 -10.00
C ARG A 43 -3.01 -4.33 -10.77
N VAL A 44 -1.89 -4.63 -10.11
CA VAL A 44 -0.79 -5.40 -10.72
C VAL A 44 -1.24 -6.81 -11.12
N ALA A 45 -2.02 -7.48 -10.28
CA ALA A 45 -2.58 -8.80 -10.60
C ALA A 45 -3.48 -8.74 -11.84
N ALA A 46 -4.30 -7.69 -11.98
CA ALA A 46 -5.18 -7.52 -13.13
C ALA A 46 -4.45 -7.26 -14.46
N GLN A 47 -3.19 -6.84 -14.44
CA GLN A 47 -2.37 -6.70 -15.66
C GLN A 47 -1.90 -8.04 -16.22
N THR A 48 -1.81 -9.06 -15.37
CA THR A 48 -1.19 -10.35 -15.71
C THR A 48 -2.19 -11.51 -15.68
N ARG A 49 -3.43 -11.26 -15.25
CA ARG A 49 -4.47 -12.26 -15.02
C ARG A 49 -5.80 -11.78 -15.56
N ASP A 50 -6.73 -12.71 -15.75
CA ASP A 50 -8.10 -12.40 -16.14
C ASP A 50 -8.78 -11.54 -15.05
N PRO A 51 -9.15 -10.28 -15.36
CA PRO A 51 -9.80 -9.40 -14.39
C PRO A 51 -11.14 -9.95 -13.89
N SER A 52 -11.83 -10.79 -14.67
CA SER A 52 -13.11 -11.38 -14.25
C SER A 52 -12.95 -12.29 -13.04
N ILE A 53 -11.90 -13.10 -13.00
CA ILE A 53 -11.58 -13.97 -11.87
C ILE A 53 -11.35 -13.12 -10.62
N ILE A 54 -10.56 -12.05 -10.74
CA ILE A 54 -10.26 -11.14 -9.61
C ILE A 54 -11.54 -10.50 -9.07
N ARG A 55 -12.46 -10.08 -9.95
CA ARG A 55 -13.74 -9.49 -9.54
C ARG A 55 -14.64 -10.48 -8.81
N HIS A 56 -14.72 -11.72 -9.28
CA HIS A 56 -15.54 -12.76 -8.65
C HIS A 56 -14.96 -13.21 -7.30
N ASP A 57 -13.64 -13.31 -7.20
CA ASP A 57 -12.97 -13.86 -6.02
C ASP A 57 -12.54 -12.80 -5.00
N ILE A 58 -12.85 -11.52 -5.24
CA ILE A 58 -12.42 -10.40 -4.38
C ILE A 58 -12.79 -10.61 -2.91
N ALA A 59 -13.96 -11.20 -2.62
CA ALA A 59 -14.41 -11.45 -1.26
C ALA A 59 -13.42 -12.30 -0.46
N PHE A 60 -12.70 -13.22 -1.11
CA PHE A 60 -11.69 -14.06 -0.46
C PHE A 60 -10.39 -13.31 -0.13
N CYS A 61 -10.17 -12.16 -0.76
CA CYS A 61 -9.05 -11.26 -0.47
C CYS A 61 -9.38 -10.27 0.65
N LEU A 62 -10.57 -10.32 1.25
CA LEU A 62 -11.01 -9.39 2.30
C LEU A 62 -11.22 -10.12 3.62
N LYS A 63 -10.88 -9.48 4.73
CA LYS A 63 -11.07 -10.00 6.09
C LYS A 63 -11.48 -8.89 7.05
N GLY A 64 -12.14 -9.26 8.16
CA GLY A 64 -12.57 -8.29 9.18
C GLY A 64 -13.61 -7.32 8.63
N SER A 65 -13.52 -6.04 8.97
CA SER A 65 -14.48 -5.03 8.48
C SER A 65 -14.47 -4.88 6.96
N ALA A 66 -13.36 -5.21 6.28
CA ALA A 66 -13.32 -5.18 4.83
C ALA A 66 -14.29 -6.20 4.21
N ASN A 67 -14.33 -7.42 4.76
CA ASN A 67 -15.26 -8.44 4.30
C ASN A 67 -16.71 -8.13 4.72
N THR A 68 -16.91 -7.65 5.95
CA THR A 68 -18.22 -7.21 6.43
C THR A 68 -18.79 -6.09 5.55
N TRP A 69 -17.97 -5.09 5.22
CA TRP A 69 -18.37 -4.02 4.32
C TRP A 69 -18.76 -4.57 2.94
N TRP A 70 -17.92 -5.43 2.36
CA TRP A 70 -18.19 -6.01 1.05
C TRP A 70 -19.49 -6.82 1.03
N THR A 71 -19.71 -7.67 2.03
CA THR A 71 -20.81 -8.64 2.03
C THR A 71 -22.12 -8.12 2.63
N MET A 72 -22.05 -7.17 3.57
CA MET A 72 -23.22 -6.73 4.34
C MET A 72 -23.55 -5.25 4.18
N GLU A 73 -22.56 -4.37 4.02
CA GLU A 73 -22.79 -2.92 3.95
C GLU A 73 -22.93 -2.39 2.52
N LEU A 74 -22.20 -2.99 1.57
CA LEU A 74 -22.29 -2.63 0.17
C LEU A 74 -23.64 -3.09 -0.39
N ASP A 75 -24.35 -2.24 -1.11
CA ASP A 75 -25.64 -2.62 -1.69
C ASP A 75 -25.46 -3.68 -2.79
N ASP A 76 -26.42 -4.59 -2.88
CA ASP A 76 -26.37 -5.73 -3.80
C ASP A 76 -26.27 -5.30 -5.26
N VAL A 77 -26.97 -4.23 -5.63
CA VAL A 77 -26.97 -3.69 -7.01
C VAL A 77 -25.58 -3.19 -7.38
N THR A 78 -24.96 -2.39 -6.53
CA THR A 78 -23.59 -1.91 -6.73
C THR A 78 -22.59 -3.06 -6.73
N ARG A 79 -22.71 -4.02 -5.80
CA ARG A 79 -21.79 -5.17 -5.77
C ARG A 79 -21.89 -5.98 -7.06
N CYS A 80 -23.11 -6.29 -7.51
CA CYS A 80 -23.33 -6.96 -8.80
C CYS A 80 -22.77 -6.15 -9.97
N GLY A 81 -22.97 -4.83 -9.97
CA GLY A 81 -22.38 -3.93 -10.96
C GLY A 81 -20.85 -4.03 -10.98
N LEU A 82 -20.20 -3.95 -9.81
CA LEU A 82 -18.75 -4.06 -9.69
C LEU A 82 -18.22 -5.41 -10.17
N ILE A 83 -18.90 -6.51 -9.87
CA ILE A 83 -18.46 -7.86 -10.27
C ILE A 83 -18.55 -8.04 -11.79
N ASN A 84 -19.60 -7.50 -12.42
CA ASN A 84 -19.88 -7.71 -13.84
C ASN A 84 -19.32 -6.63 -14.77
N HIS A 85 -18.87 -5.49 -14.25
CA HIS A 85 -18.34 -4.40 -15.08
C HIS A 85 -16.95 -4.74 -15.66
N PRO A 86 -16.67 -4.40 -16.93
CA PRO A 86 -15.35 -4.62 -17.55
C PRO A 86 -14.19 -4.02 -16.73
N ASP A 87 -14.34 -2.77 -16.28
CA ASP A 87 -13.39 -2.06 -15.41
C ASP A 87 -13.61 -2.30 -13.90
N GLY A 88 -14.36 -3.36 -13.55
CA GLY A 88 -14.81 -3.58 -12.17
C GLY A 88 -13.66 -3.71 -11.16
N VAL A 89 -12.48 -4.20 -11.56
CA VAL A 89 -11.32 -4.25 -10.64
C VAL A 89 -10.88 -2.85 -10.20
N GLN A 90 -10.79 -1.90 -11.13
CA GLN A 90 -10.41 -0.53 -10.79
C GLN A 90 -11.49 0.12 -9.91
N ALA A 91 -12.77 -0.05 -10.28
CA ALA A 91 -13.89 0.50 -9.51
C ALA A 91 -13.97 -0.09 -8.08
N ILE A 92 -13.64 -1.38 -7.92
CA ILE A 92 -13.50 -2.03 -6.60
C ILE A 92 -12.37 -1.38 -5.81
N CYS A 93 -11.19 -1.20 -6.41
CA CYS A 93 -10.04 -0.58 -5.76
C CYS A 93 -10.37 0.83 -5.26
N ASP A 94 -11.01 1.65 -6.10
CA ASP A 94 -11.35 3.02 -5.74
C ASP A 94 -12.37 3.08 -4.59
N LYS A 95 -13.35 2.16 -4.56
CA LYS A 95 -14.30 2.07 -3.45
C LYS A 95 -13.65 1.58 -2.15
N LEU A 96 -12.75 0.60 -2.23
CA LEU A 96 -11.96 0.13 -1.08
C LEU A 96 -11.13 1.28 -0.51
N GLU A 97 -10.36 1.98 -1.36
CA GLU A 97 -9.55 3.12 -0.96
C GLU A 97 -10.42 4.21 -0.32
N LYS A 98 -11.55 4.57 -0.94
CA LYS A 98 -12.46 5.57 -0.37
C LYS A 98 -12.99 5.19 1.02
N ARG A 99 -13.31 3.91 1.24
CA ARG A 99 -13.92 3.41 2.48
C ARG A 99 -12.90 3.20 3.61
N PHE A 100 -11.71 2.71 3.26
CA PHE A 100 -10.72 2.24 4.23
C PHE A 100 -9.43 3.07 4.26
N ARG A 101 -9.33 4.14 3.45
CA ARG A 101 -8.23 5.09 3.61
C ARG A 101 -8.15 5.55 5.05
N GLN A 102 -6.95 5.54 5.58
CA GLN A 102 -6.67 6.05 6.90
C GLN A 102 -7.10 7.53 6.98
N ALA A 103 -7.58 7.97 8.14
CA ALA A 103 -7.86 9.38 8.36
C ALA A 103 -6.60 10.20 8.04
N PRO A 104 -6.70 11.29 7.25
CA PRO A 104 -5.54 12.08 6.86
C PRO A 104 -4.67 12.51 8.05
N SER A 105 -5.27 12.80 9.20
CA SER A 105 -4.56 13.15 10.43
C SER A 105 -3.69 12.02 10.99
N ARG A 106 -4.10 10.76 10.85
CA ARG A 106 -3.31 9.59 11.29
C ARG A 106 -2.20 9.26 10.30
N ALA A 107 -2.50 9.32 9.00
CA ALA A 107 -1.48 9.16 7.96
C ALA A 107 -0.40 10.25 8.10
N LEU A 108 -0.83 11.51 8.30
CA LEU A 108 0.07 12.63 8.57
C LEU A 108 0.87 12.43 9.85
N ALA A 109 0.24 11.99 10.95
CA ALA A 109 0.96 11.71 12.18
C ALA A 109 1.98 10.56 12.05
N LYS A 110 1.68 9.50 11.27
CA LYS A 110 2.63 8.42 10.99
C LYS A 110 3.78 8.97 10.14
N PHE A 111 3.46 9.68 9.06
CA PHE A 111 4.42 10.36 8.18
C PHE A 111 5.36 11.26 8.97
N GLU A 112 4.85 12.22 9.75
CA GLU A 112 5.61 13.16 10.58
C GLU A 112 6.52 12.49 11.62
N ARG A 113 6.16 11.30 12.10
CA ARG A 113 6.93 10.54 13.10
C ARG A 113 8.01 9.67 12.50
N MET A 114 7.95 9.35 11.21
CA MET A 114 8.99 8.54 10.56
C MET A 114 10.28 9.34 10.55
N ILE A 115 11.32 8.85 11.23
CA ILE A 115 12.66 9.42 11.15
C ILE A 115 13.62 8.27 11.00
N TYR A 116 14.47 8.33 9.97
CA TYR A 116 15.57 7.38 9.83
C TYR A 116 16.80 7.93 10.56
N THR A 117 17.29 7.18 11.53
CA THR A 117 18.36 7.64 12.43
C THR A 117 19.69 6.95 12.14
N VAL A 118 20.78 7.53 12.67
CA VAL A 118 22.09 6.85 12.70
C VAL A 118 22.00 5.49 13.40
N GLN A 119 21.16 5.35 14.42
CA GLN A 119 21.01 4.08 15.13
C GLN A 119 20.36 3.01 14.24
N ASP A 120 19.40 3.39 13.40
CA ASP A 120 18.77 2.49 12.43
C ASP A 120 19.79 2.00 11.40
N ALA A 121 20.63 2.92 10.90
CA ALA A 121 21.75 2.58 10.02
C ALA A 121 22.75 1.62 10.69
N GLN A 122 23.13 1.89 11.94
CA GLN A 122 24.04 1.03 12.70
C GLN A 122 23.48 -0.38 12.94
N ARG A 123 22.15 -0.50 13.05
CA ARG A 123 21.45 -1.79 13.17
C ARG A 123 21.29 -2.50 11.82
N GLY A 124 21.77 -1.91 10.73
CA GLY A 124 21.65 -2.49 9.39
C GLY A 124 20.23 -2.43 8.81
N GLN A 125 19.38 -1.52 9.29
CA GLN A 125 18.07 -1.31 8.67
C GLN A 125 18.24 -0.80 7.23
N SER A 126 17.32 -1.19 6.35
CA SER A 126 17.40 -0.82 4.95
C SER A 126 16.87 0.59 4.71
N VAL A 127 17.75 1.49 4.26
CA VAL A 127 17.38 2.85 3.81
C VAL A 127 16.35 2.79 2.67
N ALA A 128 16.46 1.79 1.78
CA ALA A 128 15.51 1.60 0.69
C ALA A 128 14.12 1.19 1.18
N ALA A 129 14.04 0.33 2.21
CA ALA A 129 12.77 -0.05 2.82
C ALA A 129 12.13 1.14 3.55
N TYR A 130 12.92 1.90 4.31
CA TYR A 130 12.49 3.16 4.93
C TYR A 130 11.93 4.14 3.89
N ALA A 131 12.67 4.40 2.81
CA ALA A 131 12.25 5.32 1.76
C ALA A 131 10.96 4.84 1.07
N ALA A 132 10.83 3.54 0.83
CA ALA A 132 9.61 2.96 0.26
C ALA A 132 8.39 3.15 1.18
N GLU A 133 8.55 2.92 2.49
CA GLU A 133 7.49 3.14 3.46
C GLU A 133 7.11 4.63 3.56
N LEU A 134 8.10 5.54 3.61
CA LEU A 134 7.83 6.97 3.69
C LEU A 134 7.09 7.46 2.43
N VAL A 135 7.46 6.97 1.25
CA VAL A 135 6.76 7.27 -0.01
C VAL A 135 5.32 6.76 0.03
N ALA A 136 5.09 5.55 0.58
CA ALA A 136 3.73 5.03 0.75
C ALA A 136 2.90 5.95 1.66
N GLN A 137 3.46 6.38 2.79
CA GLN A 137 2.79 7.31 3.72
C GLN A 137 2.55 8.70 3.12
N ALA A 138 3.50 9.23 2.33
CA ALA A 138 3.35 10.49 1.62
C ALA A 138 2.18 10.44 0.62
N LYS A 139 2.00 9.30 -0.09
CA LYS A 139 0.86 9.09 -0.99
C LYS A 139 -0.46 9.12 -0.25
N GLN A 140 -0.54 8.51 0.94
CA GLN A 140 -1.74 8.56 1.77
C GLN A 140 -2.10 9.98 2.22
N CYS A 141 -1.10 10.86 2.34
CA CYS A 141 -1.27 12.27 2.72
C CYS A 141 -1.51 13.21 1.53
N GLY A 142 -1.47 12.72 0.28
CA GLY A 142 -1.51 13.58 -0.91
C GLY A 142 -0.26 14.43 -1.11
N LEU A 143 0.89 14.01 -0.56
CA LEU A 143 2.17 14.71 -0.65
C LEU A 143 3.10 14.13 -1.73
N ALA A 144 2.57 13.26 -2.59
CA ALA A 144 3.36 12.43 -3.50
C ALA A 144 3.25 12.81 -4.99
N ASP A 145 2.63 13.95 -5.30
CA ASP A 145 2.31 14.33 -6.69
C ASP A 145 3.53 14.87 -7.46
N SER A 146 4.62 15.20 -6.75
CA SER A 146 5.88 15.64 -7.34
C SER A 146 7.05 14.75 -6.88
N PRO A 147 7.83 14.18 -7.82
CA PRO A 147 9.04 13.44 -7.49
C PRO A 147 10.03 14.26 -6.66
N ASP A 148 10.22 15.54 -6.99
CA ASP A 148 11.14 16.43 -6.26
C ASP A 148 10.69 16.63 -4.81
N ILE A 149 9.38 16.80 -4.59
CA ILE A 149 8.80 16.91 -3.25
C ILE A 149 9.02 15.62 -2.47
N LEU A 150 8.80 14.45 -3.09
CA LEU A 150 9.01 13.15 -2.44
C LEU A 150 10.46 12.95 -1.99
N VAL A 151 11.44 13.26 -2.86
CA VAL A 151 12.86 13.11 -2.50
C VAL A 151 13.25 14.08 -1.38
N LEU A 152 12.74 15.32 -1.44
CA LEU A 152 12.96 16.29 -0.37
C LEU A 152 12.38 15.82 0.97
N GLN A 153 11.18 15.22 0.97
CA GLN A 153 10.62 14.65 2.21
C GLN A 153 11.48 13.51 2.75
N ILE A 154 11.96 12.60 1.90
CA ILE A 154 12.86 11.52 2.34
C ILE A 154 14.10 12.08 3.03
N TRP A 155 14.71 13.13 2.45
CA TRP A 155 15.85 13.81 3.05
C TRP A 155 15.48 14.48 4.37
N ARG A 156 14.35 15.21 4.44
CA ARG A 156 13.90 15.91 5.67
C ARG A 156 13.62 14.96 6.84
N HIS A 157 13.24 13.73 6.54
CA HIS A 157 12.98 12.67 7.51
C HIS A 157 14.24 11.85 7.88
N LEU A 158 15.42 12.26 7.41
CA LEU A 158 16.69 11.82 7.98
C LEU A 158 17.02 12.62 9.24
N ASP A 159 17.60 11.97 10.24
CA ASP A 159 18.10 12.67 11.42
C ASP A 159 19.19 13.70 11.06
N LEU A 160 19.40 14.67 11.97
CA LEU A 160 20.33 15.76 11.71
C LEU A 160 21.76 15.28 11.41
N PRO A 161 22.35 14.32 12.15
CA PRO A 161 23.66 13.78 11.83
C PRO A 161 23.79 13.22 10.41
N LEU A 162 22.76 12.55 9.89
CA LEU A 162 22.76 12.05 8.51
C LEU A 162 22.67 13.19 7.50
N ARG A 163 21.81 14.19 7.73
CA ARG A 163 21.68 15.37 6.84
C ARG A 163 22.91 16.26 6.80
N LEU A 164 23.78 16.21 7.80
CA LEU A 164 25.07 16.91 7.76
C LEU A 164 26.07 16.27 6.78
N ASN A 165 25.87 15.01 6.42
CA ASN A 165 26.75 14.25 5.52
C ASN A 165 26.11 13.92 4.17
N ILE A 166 24.81 14.19 4.01
CA ILE A 166 24.04 13.94 2.81
C ILE A 166 23.44 15.28 2.39
N ASP A 167 23.90 15.80 1.26
CA ASP A 167 23.42 17.07 0.72
C ASP A 167 21.91 17.03 0.44
N GLU A 168 21.27 18.19 0.58
CA GLU A 168 19.87 18.36 0.20
C GLU A 168 19.71 18.03 -1.30
N PRO A 169 18.69 17.24 -1.68
CA PRO A 169 18.49 16.84 -3.07
C PRO A 169 18.20 18.04 -3.96
N SER A 170 18.92 18.15 -5.08
CA SER A 170 18.62 19.12 -6.14
C SER A 170 17.43 18.67 -7.00
N PRO A 171 16.77 19.59 -7.73
CA PRO A 171 15.75 19.22 -8.71
C PRO A 171 16.25 18.14 -9.69
N GLY A 172 15.41 17.13 -9.96
CA GLY A 172 15.77 15.99 -10.82
C GLY A 172 16.49 14.84 -10.10
N THR A 173 16.72 14.94 -8.79
CA THR A 173 17.17 13.81 -7.97
C THR A 173 16.06 12.77 -7.89
N SER A 174 16.39 11.48 -8.03
CA SER A 174 15.40 10.39 -7.99
C SER A 174 15.84 9.27 -7.05
N VAL A 175 14.84 8.58 -6.48
CA VAL A 175 15.07 7.40 -5.64
C VAL A 175 15.09 6.16 -6.51
N LYS A 176 16.18 5.40 -6.47
CA LYS A 176 16.23 4.05 -7.04
C LYS A 176 15.75 3.05 -5.99
N LEU A 177 14.48 2.67 -6.07
CA LEU A 177 13.97 1.52 -5.33
C LEU A 177 14.37 0.27 -6.10
N SER A 178 15.22 -0.57 -5.53
CA SER A 178 15.55 -1.87 -6.11
C SER A 178 14.28 -2.72 -6.17
N SER A 179 13.77 -2.96 -7.37
CA SER A 179 12.70 -3.92 -7.63
C SER A 179 13.24 -5.32 -7.33
N ASN A 180 12.76 -5.93 -6.23
CA ASN A 180 12.99 -7.36 -6.01
C ASN A 180 12.40 -8.11 -7.21
N SER A 181 13.30 -8.77 -7.94
CA SER A 181 13.03 -9.61 -9.11
C SER A 181 12.46 -10.96 -8.66
#